data_AF-A0A7S0H5R5-F1
#
_entry.id   AF-A0A7S0H5R5-F1
#
_cell.length_a   1.000
_cell.length_b   1.000
_cell.length_c   1.000
_cell.angle_alpha   90.00
_cell.angle_beta   90.00
_cell.angle_gamma   90.00
#
_symmetry.space_group_name_H-M   'P 1'
#
loop_
_entity.id
_entity.type
_entity.pdbx_description
1 polymer ?
#
loop_
_entity_poly.entity_id
_entity_poly.type
_entity_poly.pdbx_seq_one_letter_code
_entity_poly.pdbx_strand_id
1 'polypeptide(L)'
;MGAENSSPVVRYRKELLKLSWRVVLTIQDGAEKVSQNPSVVSLDGKRQTDNMSIHSEHGSLNPFHEDFGTQFFKYCPDLKNKFPTDYSLVSKMITTFISNAIDAKDIGPLARRFGRTHVKHDLSKEHFEGFSQALVDTLQHRLGKFGTIELVKIWREVTSKIVKAMEKEYVSNRNSKSRK
;
A
#
# COMPACT_ATOMS: atom_id res chain seq x y z
N MET A 1 1.07 -32.33 3.79
CA MET A 1 1.19 -30.91 3.36
C MET A 1 2.54 -30.39 3.85
N GLY A 2 3.56 -30.24 3.00
CA GLY A 2 4.88 -29.82 3.52
C GLY A 2 6.05 -29.61 2.55
N ALA A 3 5.87 -29.72 1.23
CA ALA A 3 6.98 -29.61 0.28
C ALA A 3 7.09 -28.22 -0.40
N GLU A 4 5.98 -27.51 -0.62
CA GLU A 4 6.01 -26.25 -1.40
C GLU A 4 6.63 -25.05 -0.67
N ASN A 5 6.56 -25.00 0.67
CA ASN A 5 7.15 -23.91 1.46
C ASN A 5 8.67 -24.00 1.64
N SER A 6 9.30 -25.06 1.13
CA SER A 6 10.73 -25.36 1.33
C SER A 6 11.60 -25.01 0.13
N SER A 7 11.01 -24.59 -1.00
CA SER A 7 11.77 -24.22 -2.20
C SER A 7 12.59 -22.94 -1.95
N PRO A 8 13.89 -22.92 -2.31
CA PRO A 8 14.72 -21.72 -2.22
C PRO A 8 14.09 -20.51 -2.92
N VAL A 9 13.37 -20.73 -4.02
CA VAL A 9 12.69 -19.68 -4.79
C VAL A 9 11.55 -19.04 -3.99
N VAL A 10 10.74 -19.85 -3.31
CA VAL A 10 9.62 -19.36 -2.48
C VAL A 10 10.16 -18.55 -1.31
N ARG A 11 11.22 -19.04 -0.65
CA ARG A 11 11.89 -18.32 0.42
C ARG A 11 12.47 -16.99 -0.06
N TYR A 12 13.15 -16.98 -1.20
CA TYR A 12 13.73 -15.76 -1.78
C TYR A 12 12.66 -14.72 -2.14
N ARG A 13 11.55 -15.13 -2.78
CA ARG A 13 10.42 -14.23 -3.08
C ARG A 13 9.84 -13.61 -1.81
N LYS A 14 9.67 -14.40 -0.75
CA LYS A 14 9.16 -13.92 0.54
C LYS A 14 10.11 -12.89 1.17
N GLU A 15 11.41 -13.16 1.19
CA GLU A 15 12.38 -12.22 1.76
C GLU A 15 12.52 -10.94 0.92
N LEU A 16 12.48 -11.03 -0.41
CA LEU A 16 12.43 -9.84 -1.28
C LEU A 16 11.21 -8.98 -0.99
N LEU A 17 10.03 -9.59 -0.84
CA LEU A 17 8.80 -8.88 -0.48
C LEU A 17 8.92 -8.21 0.90
N LYS A 18 9.46 -8.91 1.91
CA LYS A 18 9.68 -8.34 3.24
C LYS A 18 10.63 -7.15 3.21
N LEU A 19 11.77 -7.28 2.54
CA LEU A 19 12.79 -6.23 2.47
C LEU A 19 12.27 -5.01 1.72
N SER A 20 11.65 -5.21 0.56
CA SER A 20 11.05 -4.11 -0.21
C SER A 20 9.89 -3.45 0.54
N TRP A 21 9.07 -4.23 1.26
CA TRP A 21 8.02 -3.67 2.11
C TRP A 21 8.58 -2.84 3.27
N ARG A 22 9.67 -3.27 3.90
CA ARG A 22 10.37 -2.47 4.91
C ARG A 22 10.88 -1.16 4.33
N VAL A 23 11.50 -1.17 3.15
CA VAL A 23 11.94 0.07 2.48
C VAL A 23 10.78 1.04 2.33
N VAL A 24 9.62 0.57 1.84
CA VAL A 24 8.40 1.37 1.72
C VAL A 24 7.96 1.93 3.08
N LEU A 25 7.93 1.12 4.14
CA LEU A 25 7.53 1.60 5.48
C LEU A 25 8.55 2.55 6.13
N THR A 26 9.86 2.31 5.94
CA THR A 26 10.91 3.16 6.55
C THR A 26 10.87 4.57 5.97
N ILE A 27 10.53 4.69 4.69
CA ILE A 27 10.25 5.95 4.03
C ILE A 27 9.04 6.66 4.66
N GLN A 28 8.00 5.91 5.05
CA GLN A 28 6.83 6.47 5.72
C GLN A 28 7.18 7.07 7.09
N ASP A 29 7.96 6.37 7.91
CA ASP A 29 8.39 6.88 9.22
C ASP A 29 9.26 8.15 9.12
N GLY A 30 10.04 8.29 8.05
CA GLY A 30 10.79 9.51 7.75
C GLY A 30 9.89 10.67 7.35
N ALA A 31 8.91 10.43 6.47
CA ALA A 31 7.97 11.44 5.99
C ALA A 31 7.05 11.98 7.11
N GLU A 32 6.54 11.10 7.98
CA GLU A 32 5.66 11.50 9.09
C GLU A 32 6.40 12.36 10.13
N LYS A 33 7.70 12.09 10.36
CA LYS A 33 8.54 12.92 11.26
C LYS A 33 8.85 14.31 10.71
N VAL A 34 8.99 14.45 9.39
CA VAL A 34 9.20 15.75 8.72
C VAL A 34 7.91 16.57 8.75
N SER A 35 6.75 15.94 8.51
CA SER A 35 5.44 16.61 8.55
C SER A 35 5.08 17.15 9.95
N GLN A 36 5.51 16.46 11.02
CA GLN A 36 5.27 16.89 12.41
C GLN A 36 6.25 17.94 12.94
N ASN A 37 7.33 18.26 12.21
CA ASN A 37 8.29 19.30 12.57
C ASN A 37 8.58 20.21 11.36
N PRO A 38 7.67 21.14 11.01
CA PRO A 38 7.99 22.19 10.06
C PRO A 38 8.91 23.19 10.76
N SER A 39 10.23 22.95 10.76
CA SER A 39 11.17 23.92 11.29
C SER A 39 11.04 25.23 10.51
N VAL A 40 10.53 26.23 11.22
CA VAL A 40 10.54 27.66 10.92
C VAL A 40 11.94 28.06 10.44
N VAL A 41 12.09 28.30 9.14
CA VAL A 41 13.27 29.01 8.62
C VAL A 41 12.95 30.49 8.73
N SER A 42 13.20 31.05 9.90
CA SER A 42 13.34 32.49 10.07
C SER A 42 14.68 32.89 9.44
N LEU A 43 14.63 33.82 8.49
CA LEU A 43 15.80 34.46 7.91
C LEU A 43 16.48 35.30 9.01
N ASP A 44 17.59 34.81 9.57
CA ASP A 44 18.75 35.65 9.90
C ASP A 44 19.94 34.84 10.44
N GLY A 45 21.12 35.13 9.88
CA GLY A 45 22.39 35.17 10.64
C GLY A 45 23.10 33.86 11.01
N LYS A 46 24.04 33.44 10.14
CA LYS A 46 25.31 32.75 10.43
C LYS A 46 25.36 31.72 11.57
N ARG A 47 25.41 30.43 11.21
CA ARG A 47 26.45 29.51 11.70
C ARG A 47 26.61 28.30 10.77
N GLN A 48 27.82 28.15 10.26
CA GLN A 48 28.29 26.99 9.53
C GLN A 48 28.53 25.86 10.54
N THR A 49 27.72 24.81 10.47
CA THR A 49 28.06 23.50 11.02
C THR A 49 27.86 22.51 9.88
N ASP A 50 28.95 21.84 9.53
CA ASP A 50 29.04 20.78 8.53
C ASP A 50 28.11 19.63 8.92
N ASN A 51 26.85 19.71 8.50
CA ASN A 51 25.96 18.57 8.42
C ASN A 51 26.06 18.04 7.00
N MET A 52 26.73 16.90 6.87
CA MET A 52 26.77 16.09 5.66
C MET A 52 25.33 15.65 5.36
N SER A 53 24.58 16.52 4.69
CA SER A 53 23.22 16.28 4.25
C SER A 53 23.31 15.23 3.17
N ILE A 54 23.00 13.98 3.53
CA ILE A 54 22.64 12.96 2.59
C ILE A 54 21.30 13.40 2.00
N HIS A 55 21.35 14.31 1.02
CA HIS A 55 20.24 14.57 0.14
C HIS A 55 20.02 13.30 -0.66
N SER A 56 19.08 12.46 -0.20
CA SER A 56 18.57 11.39 -1.05
C SER A 56 17.90 12.04 -2.25
N GLU A 57 18.30 11.66 -3.46
CA GLU A 57 17.65 12.07 -4.72
C GLU A 57 16.15 11.74 -4.80
N HIS A 58 15.61 11.04 -3.81
CA HIS A 58 14.18 11.01 -3.55
C HIS A 58 13.78 12.32 -2.88
N GLY A 59 13.27 13.28 -3.67
CA GLY A 59 12.53 14.41 -3.13
C GLY A 59 11.56 13.92 -2.05
N SER A 60 11.42 14.68 -0.96
CA SER A 60 10.68 14.29 0.25
C SER A 60 9.41 13.51 -0.12
N LEU A 61 9.45 12.19 0.07
CA LEU A 61 8.30 11.33 -0.22
C LEU A 61 7.16 11.71 0.74
N ASN A 62 5.93 11.69 0.25
CA ASN A 62 4.79 11.98 1.10
C ASN A 62 4.52 10.78 2.03
N PRO A 63 3.68 10.96 3.07
CA PRO A 63 3.09 9.84 3.77
C PRO A 63 2.45 8.85 2.79
N PHE A 64 2.59 7.54 3.05
CA PHE A 64 2.17 6.48 2.11
C PHE A 64 0.75 6.66 1.57
N HIS A 65 -0.16 7.12 2.41
CA HIS A 65 -1.55 7.30 2.03
C HIS A 65 -1.80 8.45 1.05
N GLU A 66 -0.96 9.48 1.04
CA GLU A 66 -1.06 10.59 0.09
C GLU A 66 -0.57 10.13 -1.29
N ASP A 67 0.56 9.42 -1.35
CA ASP A 67 1.05 8.79 -2.57
C ASP A 67 0.02 7.79 -3.10
N PHE A 68 -0.51 6.94 -2.21
CA PHE A 68 -1.55 5.97 -2.55
C PHE A 68 -2.83 6.64 -3.05
N GLY A 69 -3.33 7.66 -2.33
CA GLY A 69 -4.52 8.40 -2.73
C GLY A 69 -4.34 9.09 -4.08
N THR A 70 -3.17 9.67 -4.32
CA THR A 70 -2.81 10.29 -5.60
C THR A 70 -2.87 9.28 -6.74
N GLN A 71 -2.33 8.07 -6.58
CA GLN A 71 -2.44 7.04 -7.62
C GLN A 71 -3.86 6.50 -7.71
N PHE A 72 -4.52 6.23 -6.59
CA PHE A 72 -5.85 5.62 -6.54
C PHE A 72 -6.90 6.46 -7.26
N PHE A 73 -6.89 7.79 -7.09
CA PHE A 73 -7.88 8.64 -7.75
C PHE A 73 -7.58 8.93 -9.22
N LYS A 74 -6.40 8.54 -9.75
CA LYS A 74 -6.20 8.50 -11.21
C LYS A 74 -7.00 7.37 -11.84
N TYR A 75 -7.09 6.23 -11.15
CA TYR A 75 -7.82 5.06 -11.62
C TYR A 75 -9.31 5.11 -11.26
N CYS A 76 -9.66 5.65 -10.09
CA CYS A 76 -11.02 5.68 -9.55
C CYS A 76 -11.42 7.12 -9.14
N PRO A 77 -11.50 8.08 -10.08
CA PRO A 77 -11.73 9.49 -9.76
C PRO A 77 -13.10 9.75 -9.12
N ASP A 78 -14.11 8.96 -9.46
CA ASP A 78 -15.48 9.04 -8.94
C ASP A 78 -15.58 8.69 -7.44
N LEU A 79 -14.60 7.96 -6.91
CA LEU A 79 -14.53 7.59 -5.50
C LEU A 79 -13.92 8.68 -4.62
N LYS A 80 -13.35 9.77 -5.18
CA LYS A 80 -12.64 10.81 -4.42
C LYS A 80 -13.47 11.41 -3.28
N ASN A 81 -14.75 11.69 -3.53
CA ASN A 81 -15.65 12.27 -2.53
C ASN A 81 -16.27 11.23 -1.58
N LYS A 82 -16.11 9.94 -1.87
CA LYS A 82 -16.62 8.82 -1.05
C LYS A 82 -15.52 8.15 -0.23
N PHE A 83 -14.26 8.48 -0.50
CA PHE A 83 -13.11 7.88 0.15
C PHE A 83 -12.99 8.41 1.59
N PRO A 84 -12.57 7.57 2.56
CA PRO A 84 -12.36 8.03 3.92
C PRO A 84 -11.36 9.20 3.98
N THR A 85 -11.69 10.23 4.76
CA THR A 85 -10.77 11.32 5.09
C THR A 85 -9.74 10.92 6.14
N ASP A 86 -10.05 9.90 6.95
CA ASP A 86 -9.09 9.26 7.85
C ASP A 86 -8.23 8.23 7.10
N TYR A 87 -7.14 8.73 6.54
CA TYR A 87 -6.15 7.93 5.85
C TYR A 87 -5.33 7.01 6.75
N SER A 88 -5.37 7.20 8.08
CA SER A 88 -4.65 6.34 9.02
C SER A 88 -5.25 4.93 9.06
N LEU A 89 -6.58 4.83 8.99
CA LEU A 89 -7.29 3.56 8.95
C LEU A 89 -7.00 2.80 7.65
N VAL A 90 -7.01 3.52 6.52
CA VAL A 90 -6.71 2.96 5.19
C VAL A 90 -5.28 2.43 5.17
N SER A 91 -4.31 3.20 5.67
CA SER A 91 -2.91 2.80 5.77
C SER A 91 -2.74 1.53 6.61
N LYS A 92 -3.31 1.52 7.82
CA LYS A 92 -3.26 0.34 8.72
C LYS A 92 -3.85 -0.90 8.06
N MET A 93 -4.97 -0.75 7.35
CA MET A 93 -5.60 -1.85 6.63
C MET A 93 -4.69 -2.40 5.53
N ILE A 94 -4.18 -1.52 4.65
CA ILE A 94 -3.26 -1.91 3.56
C ILE A 94 -2.03 -2.63 4.13
N THR A 95 -1.40 -2.04 5.15
CA THR A 95 -0.23 -2.63 5.82
C THR A 95 -0.52 -4.00 6.42
N THR A 96 -1.70 -4.19 7.03
CA THR A 96 -2.09 -5.47 7.62
C THR A 96 -2.29 -6.54 6.55
N PHE A 97 -2.98 -6.20 5.45
CA PHE A 97 -3.18 -7.14 4.34
C PHE A 97 -1.88 -7.54 3.67
N ILE A 98 -1.01 -6.57 3.37
CA ILE A 98 0.29 -6.83 2.76
C ILE A 98 1.14 -7.71 3.68
N SER A 99 1.25 -7.37 4.97
CA SER A 99 2.04 -8.16 5.91
C SER A 99 1.52 -9.59 6.02
N ASN A 100 0.20 -9.79 6.10
CA ASN A 100 -0.37 -11.14 6.14
C ASN A 100 -0.14 -11.91 4.84
N ALA A 101 -0.27 -11.26 3.69
CA ALA A 101 -0.01 -11.89 2.39
C ALA A 101 1.45 -12.32 2.23
N ILE A 102 2.41 -11.47 2.64
CA ILE A 102 3.84 -11.77 2.64
C ILE A 102 4.16 -12.93 3.58
N ASP A 103 3.52 -12.95 4.76
CA ASP A 103 3.72 -14.01 5.73
C ASP A 103 3.05 -15.33 5.34
N ALA A 104 2.27 -15.35 4.25
CA ALA A 104 1.42 -16.47 3.84
C ALA A 104 0.38 -16.86 4.92
N LYS A 105 -0.10 -15.86 5.69
CA LYS A 105 -1.21 -16.03 6.63
C LYS A 105 -2.55 -16.03 5.87
N ASP A 106 -3.56 -16.64 6.47
CA ASP A 106 -4.92 -16.58 5.91
C ASP A 106 -5.45 -15.14 5.95
N ILE A 107 -5.67 -14.57 4.76
CA ILE A 107 -6.26 -13.23 4.59
C ILE A 107 -7.79 -13.26 4.51
N GLY A 108 -8.41 -14.44 4.47
CA GLY A 108 -9.86 -14.62 4.36
C GLY A 108 -10.66 -13.91 5.46
N PRO A 109 -10.28 -13.97 6.75
CA PRO A 109 -10.97 -13.24 7.81
C PRO A 109 -10.98 -11.72 7.61
N LEU A 110 -9.85 -11.16 7.17
CA LEU A 110 -9.75 -9.73 6.85
C LEU A 110 -10.61 -9.40 5.63
N ALA A 111 -10.50 -10.18 4.54
CA ALA A 111 -11.29 -9.99 3.34
C ALA A 111 -12.80 -10.04 3.64
N ARG A 112 -13.26 -10.97 4.49
CA ARG A 112 -14.67 -11.04 4.93
C ARG A 112 -15.11 -9.78 5.65
N ARG A 113 -14.29 -9.28 6.59
CA ARG A 113 -14.62 -8.09 7.38
C ARG A 113 -14.78 -6.88 6.48
N PHE A 114 -13.81 -6.63 5.61
CA PHE A 114 -13.79 -5.44 4.78
C PHE A 114 -14.69 -5.56 3.55
N GLY A 115 -14.82 -6.74 2.94
CA GLY A 115 -15.72 -6.97 1.81
C GLY A 115 -17.16 -6.60 2.17
N ARG A 116 -17.61 -6.96 3.38
CA ARG A 116 -18.89 -6.52 3.95
C ARG A 116 -19.00 -5.00 4.04
N THR A 117 -17.98 -4.33 4.56
CA THR A 117 -17.97 -2.87 4.68
C THR A 117 -18.06 -2.19 3.31
N HIS A 118 -17.46 -2.77 2.28
CA HIS A 118 -17.46 -2.19 0.93
C HIS A 118 -18.80 -2.30 0.20
N VAL A 119 -19.70 -3.21 0.58
CA VAL A 119 -21.04 -3.35 -0.04
C VAL A 119 -21.83 -2.05 -0.02
N LYS A 120 -21.70 -1.23 1.02
CA LYS A 120 -22.43 0.04 1.14
C LYS A 120 -21.96 1.13 0.16
N HIS A 121 -20.81 0.93 -0.50
CA HIS A 121 -20.18 1.90 -1.38
C HIS A 121 -20.43 1.62 -2.87
N ASP A 122 -21.20 0.56 -3.19
CA ASP A 122 -21.59 0.18 -4.56
C ASP A 122 -20.41 0.13 -5.56
N LEU A 123 -19.34 -0.57 -5.15
CA LEU A 123 -18.15 -0.70 -5.98
C LEU A 123 -18.38 -1.63 -7.19
N SER A 124 -17.78 -1.28 -8.32
CA SER A 124 -17.68 -2.14 -9.50
C SER A 124 -16.35 -2.92 -9.51
N LYS A 125 -16.21 -3.85 -10.46
CA LYS A 125 -14.97 -4.61 -10.69
C LYS A 125 -13.79 -3.68 -11.02
N GLU A 126 -14.06 -2.64 -11.78
CA GLU A 126 -13.09 -1.63 -12.22
C GLU A 126 -12.49 -0.89 -11.02
N HIS A 127 -13.26 -0.66 -9.94
CA HIS A 127 -12.71 -0.07 -8.71
C HIS A 127 -11.70 -0.97 -8.01
N PHE A 128 -11.92 -2.28 -8.02
CA PHE A 128 -10.99 -3.26 -7.45
C PHE A 128 -9.72 -3.35 -8.30
N GLU A 129 -9.85 -3.36 -9.63
CA GLU A 129 -8.71 -3.33 -10.56
C GLU A 129 -7.90 -2.04 -10.39
N GLY A 130 -8.57 -0.89 -10.34
CA GLY A 130 -7.94 0.41 -10.10
C GLY A 130 -7.21 0.47 -8.76
N PHE A 131 -7.78 -0.10 -7.70
CA PHE A 131 -7.08 -0.26 -6.42
C PHE A 131 -5.79 -1.09 -6.56
N SER A 132 -5.86 -2.22 -7.27
CA SER A 132 -4.69 -3.08 -7.49
C SER A 132 -3.59 -2.34 -8.26
N GLN A 133 -3.94 -1.60 -9.31
CA GLN A 133 -2.98 -0.82 -10.10
C GLN A 133 -2.36 0.31 -9.26
N ALA A 134 -3.20 1.09 -8.58
CA ALA A 134 -2.76 2.18 -7.73
C ALA A 134 -1.77 1.73 -6.65
N LEU A 135 -2.02 0.58 -6.02
CA LEU A 135 -1.12 0.04 -4.99
C LEU A 135 0.22 -0.37 -5.59
N VAL A 136 0.24 -1.01 -6.76
CA VAL A 136 1.49 -1.38 -7.45
C VAL A 136 2.27 -0.13 -7.87
N ASP A 137 1.62 0.88 -8.44
CA ASP A 137 2.26 2.12 -8.86
C ASP A 137 2.82 2.90 -7.67
N THR A 138 2.11 2.89 -6.54
CA THR A 138 2.58 3.49 -5.29
C THR A 138 3.82 2.77 -4.77
N LEU A 139 3.83 1.44 -4.80
CA LEU A 139 4.99 0.64 -4.41
C LEU A 139 6.18 0.92 -5.34
N GLN A 140 5.96 0.95 -6.65
CA GLN A 140 7.01 1.24 -7.62
C GLN A 140 7.59 2.65 -7.44
N HIS A 141 6.72 3.65 -7.24
CA HIS A 141 7.14 5.02 -6.96
C HIS A 141 8.04 5.10 -5.73
N ARG A 142 7.62 4.47 -4.62
CA ARG A 142 8.35 4.54 -3.34
C ARG A 142 9.61 3.67 -3.33
N LEU A 143 9.66 2.59 -4.11
CA LEU A 143 10.87 1.79 -4.28
C LEU A 143 11.90 2.46 -5.22
N GLY A 144 11.46 3.35 -6.11
CA GLY A 144 12.32 4.04 -7.05
C GLY A 144 13.21 3.07 -7.82
N LYS A 145 14.54 3.30 -7.79
CA LYS A 145 15.53 2.44 -8.46
C LYS A 145 15.60 1.01 -7.94
N PHE A 146 15.10 0.74 -6.72
CA PHE A 146 15.05 -0.61 -6.17
C PHE A 146 13.84 -1.41 -6.69
N GLY A 147 12.87 -0.75 -7.32
CA GLY A 147 11.68 -1.36 -7.92
C GLY A 147 11.96 -1.95 -9.30
N THR A 148 12.76 -3.02 -9.38
CA THR A 148 13.03 -3.70 -10.66
C THR A 148 11.75 -4.27 -11.29
N ILE A 149 11.77 -4.55 -12.59
CA ILE A 149 10.63 -5.13 -13.33
C ILE A 149 10.15 -6.43 -12.67
N GLU A 150 11.07 -7.28 -12.24
CA GLU A 150 10.79 -8.56 -11.59
C GLU A 150 10.15 -8.34 -10.23
N LEU A 151 10.65 -7.39 -9.43
CA LEU A 151 10.08 -7.09 -8.12
C LEU A 151 8.67 -6.51 -8.25
N VAL A 152 8.45 -5.59 -9.20
CA VAL A 152 7.11 -5.04 -9.50
C VAL A 152 6.15 -6.13 -9.96
N LYS A 153 6.61 -7.11 -10.74
CA LYS A 153 5.81 -8.28 -11.13
C LYS A 153 5.39 -9.12 -9.91
N ILE A 154 6.30 -9.36 -8.97
CA ILE A 154 5.98 -10.07 -7.72
C ILE A 154 4.95 -9.28 -6.89
N TRP A 155 5.12 -7.95 -6.78
CA TRP A 155 4.15 -7.09 -6.09
C TRP A 155 2.78 -7.10 -6.76
N ARG A 156 2.71 -7.14 -8.09
CA ARG A 156 1.46 -7.27 -8.84
C ARG A 156 0.73 -8.57 -8.53
N GLU A 157 1.46 -9.68 -8.40
CA GLU A 157 0.87 -10.96 -7.99
C GLU A 157 0.29 -10.91 -6.56
N VAL A 158 1.01 -10.31 -5.61
CA VAL A 158 0.57 -10.20 -4.21
C VAL A 158 -0.65 -9.29 -4.09
N THR A 159 -0.61 -8.12 -4.70
CA THR A 159 -1.73 -7.15 -4.69
C THR A 159 -2.97 -7.74 -5.36
N SER A 160 -2.82 -8.42 -6.50
CA SER A 160 -3.93 -9.10 -7.16
C SER A 160 -4.57 -10.17 -6.26
N LYS A 161 -3.78 -10.95 -5.52
CA LYS A 161 -4.31 -11.94 -4.56
C LYS A 161 -5.14 -11.29 -3.45
N ILE A 162 -4.64 -10.19 -2.87
CA ILE A 162 -5.35 -9.43 -1.83
C ILE A 162 -6.67 -8.89 -2.37
N VAL A 163 -6.64 -8.23 -3.53
CA VAL A 163 -7.81 -7.59 -4.14
C VAL A 163 -8.85 -8.63 -4.54
N LYS A 164 -8.45 -9.75 -5.15
CA LYS A 164 -9.37 -10.85 -5.51
C LYS A 164 -10.06 -11.46 -4.28
N ALA A 165 -9.32 -11.61 -3.17
CA ALA A 165 -9.92 -12.09 -1.93
C ALA A 165 -11.00 -11.12 -1.42
N MET A 166 -10.73 -9.81 -1.47
CA MET A 166 -11.70 -8.77 -1.11
C MET A 166 -12.92 -8.74 -2.02
N GLU A 167 -12.68 -8.73 -3.34
CA GLU A 167 -13.72 -8.68 -4.37
C GLU A 167 -14.67 -9.88 -4.26
N LYS A 168 -14.12 -11.08 -4.06
CA LYS A 168 -14.91 -12.30 -3.83
C LYS A 168 -15.87 -12.14 -2.66
N GLU A 169 -15.38 -11.62 -1.53
CA GLU A 169 -16.20 -11.38 -0.35
C GLU A 169 -17.21 -10.25 -0.58
N TYR A 170 -16.83 -9.18 -1.26
CA TYR A 170 -17.75 -8.12 -1.67
C TYR A 170 -18.92 -8.66 -2.50
N VAL A 171 -18.65 -9.43 -3.56
CA VAL A 171 -19.67 -10.01 -4.45
C VAL A 171 -20.58 -10.97 -3.68
N SER A 172 -20.00 -11.85 -2.86
CA SER A 172 -20.76 -12.78 -2.01
C SER A 172 -21.76 -12.05 -1.10
N ASN A 173 -21.32 -10.96 -0.46
CA ASN A 173 -22.16 -10.19 0.44
C ASN A 173 -23.19 -9.31 -0.32
N ARG A 174 -22.84 -8.77 -1.49
CA ARG A 174 -23.76 -8.01 -2.36
C ARG A 174 -24.93 -8.91 -2.82
N ASN A 175 -24.62 -10.11 -3.31
CA ASN A 175 -25.62 -11.08 -3.76
C ASN A 175 -26.51 -11.58 -2.63
N SER A 176 -25.98 -11.66 -1.41
CA SER A 176 -26.77 -12.03 -0.23
C SER A 176 -27.75 -10.93 0.19
N LYS A 177 -27.39 -9.65 -0.02
CA LYS A 177 -28.24 -8.50 0.27
C LYS A 177 -29.36 -8.33 -0.77
N SER A 178 -29.11 -8.64 -2.05
CA SER A 178 -30.11 -8.51 -3.11
C SER A 178 -31.19 -9.61 -3.09
N ARG A 179 -31.00 -10.67 -2.30
CA ARG A 179 -31.94 -11.80 -2.14
C ARG A 179 -32.88 -11.66 -0.93
N LYS A 180 -32.70 -10.61 -0.12
CA LYS A 180 -33.57 -10.27 1.01
C LYS A 180 -34.46 -9.10 0.62
#